data_AF-A0A0L8I850-F1
#
_entry.id   AF-A0A0L8I850-F1
#
_cell.length_a   1.000
_cell.length_b   1.000
_cell.length_c   1.000
_cell.angle_alpha   90.00
_cell.angle_beta   90.00
_cell.angle_gamma   90.00
#
_symmetry.space_group_name_H-M   'P 1'
#
loop_
_entity.id
_entity.type
_entity.pdbx_description
1 polymer ?
#
loop_
_entity_poly.entity_id
_entity_poly.type
_entity_poly.pdbx_seq_one_letter_code
_entity_poly.pdbx_strand_id
1 'polypeptide(L)'
;MSKDLHRPTFLAFSGIFSGIGFLICALPYFITPVPKHNSKHSTNLISTLSSTLNNSRVPCSHEYDQQSKHANIAGYYIMLAAMIFIGICRGPTEPISTVHIDDNVPPVSFSCYMSIAGPLSVVSSSLVSILGSFVSRVYITLQATTLKPSDAEWVGAWWLGFVILGIMIIFFSLPLIIYPRQNPYECTKSIPLKGK
;
A
#
# COMPACT_ATOMS: atom_id res chain seq x y z
N MET A 1 29.72 20.37 14.49
CA MET A 1 29.18 21.04 13.28
C MET A 1 28.10 20.14 12.68
N SER A 2 26.86 20.33 13.13
CA SER A 2 25.57 19.90 12.56
C SER A 2 25.44 18.47 11.99
N LYS A 3 25.15 17.45 12.82
CA LYS A 3 24.63 16.15 12.31
C LYS A 3 23.42 15.57 13.05
N ASP A 4 22.86 16.28 14.02
CA ASP A 4 21.80 15.71 14.88
C ASP A 4 20.36 16.01 14.39
N LEU A 5 20.22 16.64 13.21
CA LEU A 5 18.94 17.23 12.76
C LEU A 5 18.18 16.45 11.69
N HIS A 6 18.75 15.36 11.14
CA HIS A 6 18.16 14.67 9.99
C HIS A 6 17.37 13.41 10.33
N ARG A 7 17.70 12.70 11.42
CA ARG A 7 17.17 11.36 11.72
C ARG A 7 15.64 11.27 11.82
N PRO A 8 14.94 12.09 12.64
CA PRO A 8 13.47 12.03 12.71
C PRO A 8 12.81 12.55 11.43
N THR A 9 13.43 13.53 10.76
CA THR A 9 12.91 14.06 9.49
C THR A 9 12.99 13.00 8.38
N PHE A 10 14.06 12.20 8.34
CA PHE A 10 14.22 11.11 7.39
C PHE A 10 13.14 10.04 7.58
N LEU A 11 12.84 9.66 8.82
CA LEU A 11 11.75 8.73 9.15
C LEU A 11 10.38 9.26 8.69
N ALA A 12 10.12 10.56 8.85
CA ALA A 12 8.89 11.18 8.37
C ALA A 12 8.79 11.15 6.84
N PHE A 13 9.86 11.49 6.13
CA PHE A 13 9.89 11.45 4.67
C PHE A 13 9.75 10.03 4.13
N SER A 14 10.48 9.06 4.69
CA SER A 14 10.39 7.66 4.25
C SER A 14 8.98 7.09 4.45
N GLY A 15 8.29 7.48 5.53
CA GLY A 15 6.88 7.18 5.77
C GLY A 15 5.97 7.75 4.68
N ILE A 16 6.10 9.05 4.36
CA ILE A 16 5.31 9.69 3.30
C ILE A 16 5.55 9.02 1.93
N PHE A 17 6.80 8.79 1.55
CA PHE A 17 7.13 8.13 0.29
C PHE A 17 6.59 6.70 0.25
N SER A 18 6.67 5.96 1.34
CA SER A 18 6.08 4.62 1.43
C SER A 18 4.56 4.67 1.25
N GLY A 19 3.88 5.64 1.88
CA GLY A 19 2.44 5.85 1.72
C GLY A 19 2.05 6.18 0.28
N ILE A 20 2.81 7.04 -0.40
CA ILE A 20 2.63 7.32 -1.83
C ILE A 20 2.83 6.04 -2.66
N GLY A 21 3.84 5.24 -2.35
CA GLY A 21 4.06 3.94 -3.00
C GLY A 21 2.83 3.02 -2.90
N PHE A 22 2.21 2.92 -1.72
CA PHE A 22 0.97 2.15 -1.55
C PHE A 22 -0.18 2.71 -2.40
N LEU A 23 -0.32 4.03 -2.54
CA LEU A 23 -1.32 4.63 -3.42
C LEU A 23 -1.04 4.30 -4.89
N ILE A 24 0.22 4.27 -5.32
CA ILE A 24 0.60 3.84 -6.68
C ILE A 24 0.24 2.37 -6.90
N CYS A 25 0.34 1.50 -5.88
CA CYS A 25 -0.10 0.11 -5.98
C CYS A 25 -1.62 -0.03 -6.23
N ALA A 26 -2.44 0.94 -5.79
CA ALA A 26 -3.87 0.96 -6.05
C ALA A 26 -4.23 1.51 -7.45
N LEU A 27 -3.31 2.25 -8.07
CA LEU A 27 -3.51 2.93 -9.36
C LEU A 27 -3.91 2.02 -10.53
N PRO A 28 -3.36 0.79 -10.70
CA PRO A 28 -3.70 -0.09 -11.80
C PRO A 28 -5.20 -0.33 -11.91
N TYR A 29 -5.91 -0.45 -10.79
CA TYR A 29 -7.36 -0.66 -10.79
C TYR A 29 -8.14 0.47 -11.48
N PHE A 30 -7.70 1.72 -11.32
CA PHE A 30 -8.38 2.88 -11.90
C PHE A 30 -8.04 3.09 -13.38
N ILE A 31 -6.86 2.62 -13.79
CA ILE A 31 -6.36 2.80 -15.17
C ILE A 31 -6.79 1.63 -16.06
N THR A 32 -6.86 0.40 -15.53
CA THR A 32 -7.25 -0.75 -16.32
C THR A 32 -8.78 -0.85 -16.40
N PRO A 33 -9.38 -0.87 -17.60
CA PRO A 33 -10.82 -1.03 -17.72
C PRO A 33 -11.20 -2.42 -17.24
N VAL A 34 -11.97 -2.49 -16.14
CA VAL A 34 -12.56 -3.75 -15.68
C VAL A 34 -13.47 -4.27 -16.79
N PRO A 35 -13.25 -5.49 -17.31
CA PRO A 35 -14.15 -6.06 -18.31
C PRO A 35 -15.56 -6.13 -17.72
N LYS A 36 -16.51 -5.37 -18.26
CA LYS A 36 -17.92 -5.55 -17.94
C LYS A 36 -18.30 -6.93 -18.47
N HIS A 37 -18.56 -7.88 -17.57
CA HIS A 37 -19.09 -9.17 -17.96
C HIS A 37 -20.50 -8.95 -18.53
N ASN A 38 -20.60 -8.79 -19.85
CA ASN A 38 -21.89 -8.83 -20.53
C ASN A 38 -22.43 -10.24 -20.33
N SER A 39 -23.40 -10.39 -19.41
CA SER A 39 -24.24 -11.58 -19.36
C SER A 39 -25.04 -11.65 -20.67
N LYS A 40 -24.44 -12.25 -21.69
CA LYS A 40 -25.08 -12.69 -22.94
C LYS A 40 -24.86 -14.20 -23.08
N HIS A 41 -25.15 -14.94 -22.02
CA HIS A 41 -25.23 -16.39 -22.11
C HIS A 41 -26.69 -16.77 -21.87
N SER A 42 -27.46 -16.93 -22.97
CA SER A 42 -28.65 -17.82 -23.10
C SER A 42 -29.83 -17.31 -23.97
N THR A 43 -29.64 -16.67 -25.13
CA THR A 43 -30.73 -16.59 -26.14
C THR A 43 -30.20 -16.51 -27.57
N ASN A 44 -29.45 -17.50 -28.08
CA ASN A 44 -29.12 -17.56 -29.52
C ASN A 44 -29.01 -19.01 -30.05
N LEU A 45 -29.81 -19.95 -29.54
CA LEU A 45 -29.99 -21.25 -30.21
C LEU A 45 -31.11 -21.25 -31.26
N ILE A 46 -31.73 -20.09 -31.55
CA ILE A 46 -32.82 -19.97 -32.54
C ILE A 46 -32.43 -19.13 -33.78
N SER A 47 -31.28 -18.45 -33.79
CA SER A 47 -30.90 -17.57 -34.92
C SER A 47 -30.04 -18.24 -36.00
N THR A 48 -29.88 -19.56 -36.01
CA THR A 48 -29.00 -20.28 -36.94
C THR A 48 -29.65 -20.62 -38.30
N LEU A 49 -30.77 -19.99 -38.66
CA LEU A 49 -31.43 -20.23 -39.96
C LEU A 49 -31.72 -18.99 -40.81
N SER A 50 -31.30 -17.78 -40.40
CA SER A 50 -31.75 -16.54 -41.06
C SER A 50 -30.66 -15.49 -41.30
N SER A 51 -29.46 -15.91 -41.72
CA SER A 51 -28.46 -14.95 -42.21
C SER A 51 -27.51 -15.54 -43.26
N THR A 52 -28.07 -16.05 -44.35
CA THR A 52 -27.42 -15.85 -45.66
C THR A 52 -27.76 -14.44 -46.12
N LEU A 53 -26.76 -13.65 -46.51
CA LEU A 53 -26.85 -12.25 -46.99
C LEU A 53 -26.90 -11.15 -45.91
N ASN A 54 -25.82 -10.95 -45.16
CA ASN A 54 -25.33 -9.57 -44.99
C ASN A 54 -23.84 -9.53 -44.61
N ASN A 55 -23.04 -8.99 -45.53
CA ASN A 55 -21.59 -8.83 -45.42
C ASN A 55 -21.25 -7.61 -44.55
N SER A 56 -21.57 -7.66 -43.26
CA SER A 56 -21.04 -6.72 -42.27
C SER A 56 -19.92 -7.43 -41.54
N ARG A 57 -18.68 -7.19 -42.01
CA ARG A 57 -17.47 -7.53 -41.26
C ARG A 57 -17.60 -6.92 -39.86
N VAL A 58 -17.65 -7.75 -38.83
CA VAL A 58 -17.49 -7.34 -37.43
C VAL A 58 -15.99 -7.35 -37.15
N PRO A 59 -15.28 -6.22 -37.08
CA PRO A 59 -13.85 -6.21 -36.81
C PRO A 59 -13.61 -5.83 -35.35
N CYS A 60 -14.19 -6.53 -34.36
CA CYS A 60 -14.09 -6.07 -32.96
C CYS A 60 -14.08 -7.21 -31.93
N SER A 61 -13.15 -8.15 -32.04
CA SER A 61 -12.85 -9.08 -30.93
C SER A 61 -11.35 -9.25 -30.68
N HIS A 62 -10.52 -9.20 -31.71
CA HIS A 62 -9.06 -9.32 -31.57
C HIS A 62 -8.38 -8.07 -30.97
N GLU A 63 -8.81 -6.86 -31.34
CA GLU A 63 -8.24 -5.62 -30.77
C GLU A 63 -8.62 -5.42 -29.30
N TYR A 64 -9.84 -5.82 -28.91
CA TYR A 64 -10.31 -5.71 -27.53
C TYR A 64 -9.61 -6.73 -26.60
N ASP A 65 -9.36 -7.95 -27.10
CA ASP A 65 -8.62 -8.97 -26.35
C ASP A 65 -7.13 -8.62 -26.22
N GLN A 66 -6.50 -8.07 -27.27
CA GLN A 66 -5.13 -7.54 -27.21
C GLN A 66 -5.01 -6.33 -26.27
N GLN A 67 -5.94 -5.38 -26.34
CA GLN A 67 -5.95 -4.19 -25.48
C GLN A 67 -6.17 -4.55 -24.00
N SER A 68 -7.04 -5.52 -23.71
CA SER A 68 -7.25 -5.99 -22.35
C SER A 68 -6.01 -6.72 -21.80
N LYS A 69 -5.34 -7.55 -22.60
CA LYS A 69 -4.08 -8.23 -22.22
C LYS A 69 -2.94 -7.24 -21.95
N HIS A 70 -2.77 -6.23 -22.81
CA HIS A 70 -1.74 -5.19 -22.62
C HIS A 70 -2.03 -4.28 -21.42
N ALA A 71 -3.30 -3.91 -21.19
CA ALA A 71 -3.70 -3.14 -20.01
C ALA A 71 -3.44 -3.94 -18.72
N ASN A 72 -3.72 -5.25 -18.72
CA ASN A 72 -3.45 -6.12 -17.58
C ASN A 72 -1.94 -6.24 -17.30
N ILE A 73 -1.11 -6.38 -18.34
CA ILE A 73 0.35 -6.45 -18.22
C ILE A 73 0.94 -5.14 -17.67
N ALA A 74 0.46 -3.98 -18.16
CA ALA A 74 0.92 -2.69 -17.68
C ALA A 74 0.63 -2.49 -16.19
N GLY A 75 -0.53 -2.96 -15.72
CA GLY A 75 -0.88 -2.96 -14.29
C GLY A 75 0.13 -3.71 -13.43
N TYR A 76 0.54 -4.91 -13.84
CA TYR A 76 1.55 -5.69 -13.11
C TYR A 76 2.91 -4.99 -13.03
N TYR A 77 3.36 -4.36 -14.12
CA TYR A 77 4.62 -3.60 -14.11
C TYR A 77 4.57 -2.37 -13.19
N ILE A 78 3.43 -1.67 -13.13
CA ILE A 78 3.22 -0.55 -12.21
C ILE A 78 3.28 -1.03 -10.75
N MET A 79 2.63 -2.15 -10.43
CA MET A 79 2.71 -2.74 -9.08
C MET A 79 4.14 -3.15 -8.74
N LEU A 80 4.85 -3.79 -9.67
CA LEU A 80 6.23 -4.22 -9.46
C LEU A 80 7.15 -3.03 -9.19
N ALA A 81 7.04 -1.96 -9.99
CA ALA A 81 7.80 -0.73 -9.78
C ALA A 81 7.47 -0.08 -8.41
N ALA A 82 6.20 -0.05 -8.03
CA ALA A 82 5.77 0.50 -6.75
C ALA A 82 6.29 -0.30 -5.55
N MET A 83 6.30 -1.64 -5.62
CA MET A 83 6.85 -2.48 -4.55
C MET A 83 8.36 -2.29 -4.38
N ILE A 84 9.10 -2.14 -5.48
CA ILE A 84 10.53 -1.80 -5.42
C ILE A 84 10.72 -0.44 -4.74
N PHE A 85 9.92 0.56 -5.11
CA PHE A 85 9.97 1.88 -4.51
C PHE A 85 9.70 1.84 -3.00
N ILE A 86 8.64 1.15 -2.57
CA ILE A 86 8.32 0.95 -1.15
C ILE A 86 9.47 0.23 -0.43
N GLY A 87 10.09 -0.76 -1.07
CA GLY A 87 11.25 -1.48 -0.54
C GLY A 87 12.43 -0.55 -0.25
N ILE A 88 12.76 0.34 -1.19
CA ILE A 88 13.85 1.32 -1.03
C ILE A 88 13.55 2.28 0.13
N CYS A 89 12.31 2.73 0.30
CA CYS A 89 11.93 3.63 1.38
C CYS A 89 11.93 2.94 2.76
N ARG A 90 11.35 1.73 2.85
CA ARG A 90 11.22 1.01 4.12
C ARG A 90 12.53 0.38 4.61
N GLY A 91 13.40 -0.06 3.69
CA GLY A 91 14.66 -0.72 4.01
C GLY A 91 15.52 -0.02 5.07
N PRO A 92 15.89 1.26 4.89
CA PRO A 92 16.68 2.00 5.87
C PRO A 92 15.86 2.49 7.09
N THR A 93 14.52 2.48 7.03
CA THR A 93 13.67 3.06 8.08
C THR A 93 13.74 2.26 9.39
N GLU A 94 13.71 0.93 9.32
CA GLU A 94 13.75 0.04 10.49
C GLU A 94 15.06 0.17 11.31
N PRO A 95 16.27 0.09 10.71
CA PRO A 95 17.51 0.25 11.48
C PRO A 95 17.67 1.68 12.00
N ILE A 96 17.28 2.71 11.21
CA ILE A 96 17.35 4.11 11.63
C ILE A 96 16.42 4.38 12.83
N SER A 97 15.24 3.77 12.85
CA SER A 97 14.31 3.84 13.98
C SER A 97 14.93 3.25 15.24
N THR A 98 15.50 2.05 15.15
CA THR A 98 16.10 1.36 16.30
C THR A 98 17.29 2.14 16.87
N VAL A 99 18.22 2.60 16.03
CA VAL A 99 19.37 3.41 16.52
C VAL A 99 18.93 4.76 17.07
N HIS A 100 17.84 5.32 16.57
CA HIS A 100 17.28 6.54 17.13
C HIS A 100 16.76 6.30 18.56
N ILE A 101 16.07 5.19 18.81
CA ILE A 101 15.60 4.86 20.16
C ILE A 101 16.77 4.57 21.10
N ASP A 102 17.77 3.81 20.63
CA ASP A 102 18.97 3.47 21.40
C ASP A 102 19.74 4.72 21.86
N ASP A 103 19.91 5.70 20.97
CA ASP A 103 20.63 6.95 21.28
C ASP A 103 19.84 7.91 22.20
N ASN A 104 18.51 7.78 22.30
CA ASN A 104 17.64 8.70 23.04
C ASN A 104 17.12 8.14 24.37
N VAL A 105 17.37 6.86 24.66
CA VAL A 105 16.86 6.17 25.86
C VAL A 105 18.03 5.70 26.73
N PRO A 106 17.97 5.87 28.07
CA PRO A 106 18.98 5.31 28.96
C PRO A 106 19.13 3.78 28.78
N PRO A 107 20.34 3.22 28.85
CA PRO A 107 20.60 1.81 28.53
C PRO A 107 19.82 0.84 29.43
N VAL A 108 19.54 1.23 30.67
CA VAL A 108 18.73 0.46 31.63
C VAL A 108 17.25 0.37 31.24
N SER A 109 16.73 1.34 30.50
CA SER A 109 15.33 1.39 30.07
C SER A 109 15.11 0.95 28.62
N PHE A 110 16.16 0.95 27.79
CA PHE A 110 16.07 0.59 26.37
C PHE A 110 15.44 -0.81 26.16
N SER A 111 15.87 -1.79 26.94
CA SER A 111 15.32 -3.16 26.89
C SER A 111 13.81 -3.19 27.18
N CYS A 112 13.31 -2.36 28.10
CA CYS A 112 11.89 -2.26 28.42
C CYS A 112 11.10 -1.66 27.24
N TYR A 113 11.63 -0.62 26.59
CA TYR A 113 11.01 -0.02 25.40
C TYR A 113 10.89 -1.04 24.25
N MET A 114 11.97 -1.78 23.96
CA MET A 114 11.94 -2.81 22.91
C MET A 114 11.03 -3.99 23.26
N SER A 115 10.90 -4.31 24.55
CA SER A 115 9.98 -5.35 25.05
C SER A 115 8.51 -4.98 24.85
N ILE A 116 8.18 -3.68 24.87
CA ILE A 116 6.82 -3.19 24.57
C ILE A 116 6.62 -3.07 23.05
N ALA A 117 7.62 -2.57 22.32
CA ALA A 117 7.54 -2.39 20.88
C ALA A 117 7.35 -3.72 20.11
N GLY A 118 7.99 -4.81 20.55
CA GLY A 118 7.89 -6.12 19.90
C GLY A 118 6.44 -6.65 19.77
N PRO A 119 5.69 -6.78 20.88
CA PRO A 119 4.29 -7.16 20.84
C PRO A 119 3.42 -6.22 19.99
N LEU A 120 3.67 -4.92 20.00
CA LEU A 120 2.96 -3.96 19.16
C LEU A 120 3.13 -4.29 17.66
N SER A 121 4.33 -4.69 17.23
CA SER A 121 4.59 -5.13 15.85
C SER A 121 3.79 -6.38 15.49
N VAL A 122 3.65 -7.34 16.41
CA VAL A 122 2.83 -8.54 16.20
C VAL A 122 1.34 -8.16 16.08
N VAL A 123 0.84 -7.30 16.97
CA VAL A 123 -0.54 -6.80 16.92
C VAL A 123 -0.82 -6.09 15.60
N SER A 124 0.12 -5.29 15.10
CA SER A 124 -0.04 -4.62 13.80
C SER A 124 -0.20 -5.60 12.64
N SER A 125 0.51 -6.74 12.68
CA SER A 125 0.39 -7.81 11.68
C SER A 125 -0.99 -8.47 11.74
N SER A 126 -1.54 -8.68 12.94
CA SER A 126 -2.91 -9.19 13.09
C SER A 126 -3.95 -8.20 12.55
N LEU A 127 -3.80 -6.91 12.87
CA LEU A 127 -4.73 -5.86 12.42
C LEU A 127 -4.72 -5.72 10.89
N VAL A 128 -3.55 -5.77 10.25
CA VAL A 128 -3.48 -5.67 8.78
C VAL A 128 -4.08 -6.88 8.09
N SER A 129 -3.90 -8.08 8.67
CA SER A 129 -4.52 -9.30 8.14
C SER A 129 -6.05 -9.29 8.27
N ILE A 130 -6.58 -8.79 9.39
CA ILE A 130 -8.04 -8.63 9.59
C ILE A 130 -8.59 -7.64 8.57
N LEU A 131 -7.93 -6.49 8.40
CA LEU A 131 -8.31 -5.49 7.40
C LEU A 131 -8.29 -6.09 5.99
N GLY A 132 -7.24 -6.83 5.64
CA GLY A 132 -7.14 -7.55 4.37
C GLY A 132 -8.30 -8.53 4.16
N SER A 133 -8.65 -9.31 5.18
CA SER A 133 -9.80 -10.23 5.14
C SER A 133 -11.13 -9.49 4.91
N PHE A 134 -11.34 -8.35 5.58
CA PHE A 134 -12.51 -7.52 5.36
C PHE A 134 -12.59 -6.97 3.94
N VAL A 135 -11.46 -6.45 3.43
CA VAL A 135 -11.35 -5.91 2.08
C VAL A 135 -11.64 -7.00 1.03
N SER A 136 -11.20 -8.23 1.25
CA SER A 136 -11.51 -9.37 0.36
C SER A 136 -12.99 -9.73 0.30
N ARG A 137 -13.78 -9.40 1.33
CA ARG A 137 -15.24 -9.65 1.37
C ARG A 137 -16.07 -8.55 0.70
N VAL A 138 -15.46 -7.44 0.31
CA VAL A 138 -16.11 -6.36 -0.42
C VAL A 138 -15.84 -6.52 -1.92
N TYR A 139 -16.89 -6.45 -2.75
CA TYR A 139 -16.75 -6.59 -4.20
C TYR A 139 -15.99 -5.40 -4.80
N ILE A 140 -15.21 -5.66 -5.85
CA ILE A 140 -14.26 -4.70 -6.44
C ILE A 140 -14.87 -3.35 -6.84
N THR A 141 -16.15 -3.31 -7.27
CA THR A 141 -16.84 -2.07 -7.68
C THR A 141 -17.64 -1.38 -6.57
N LEU A 142 -17.59 -1.88 -5.32
CA LEU A 142 -18.38 -1.40 -4.18
C LEU A 142 -19.91 -1.38 -4.41
N GLN A 143 -20.38 -1.96 -5.52
CA GLN A 143 -21.79 -2.02 -5.89
C GLN A 143 -22.40 -3.35 -5.45
N ALA A 144 -23.72 -3.33 -5.21
CA ALA A 144 -24.49 -4.54 -4.96
C ALA A 144 -24.44 -5.43 -6.22
N THR A 145 -23.83 -6.60 -6.09
CA THR A 145 -23.80 -7.63 -7.13
C THR A 145 -24.57 -8.85 -6.66
N THR A 146 -25.07 -9.64 -7.60
CA THR A 146 -25.70 -10.95 -7.33
C THR A 146 -24.66 -12.04 -7.05
N LEU A 147 -23.37 -11.72 -7.19
CA LEU A 147 -22.23 -12.61 -6.99
C LEU A 147 -21.97 -12.78 -5.50
N LYS A 148 -21.80 -14.02 -5.05
CA LYS A 148 -21.39 -14.35 -3.69
C LYS A 148 -19.86 -14.43 -3.61
N PRO A 149 -19.25 -14.21 -2.44
CA PRO A 149 -17.82 -14.46 -2.21
C PRO A 149 -17.33 -15.89 -2.47
N SER A 150 -18.27 -16.83 -2.66
CA SER A 150 -17.97 -18.22 -3.00
C SER A 150 -17.85 -18.47 -4.51
N ASP A 151 -18.21 -17.50 -5.35
CA ASP A 151 -18.16 -17.64 -6.80
C ASP A 151 -16.73 -17.44 -7.31
N ALA A 152 -16.30 -18.23 -8.29
CA ALA A 152 -14.94 -18.16 -8.85
C ALA A 152 -14.61 -16.80 -9.50
N GLU A 153 -15.63 -16.00 -9.81
CA GLU A 153 -15.53 -14.65 -10.37
C GLU A 153 -15.42 -13.56 -9.30
N TRP A 154 -15.45 -13.93 -8.01
CA TRP A 154 -15.33 -12.97 -6.92
C TRP A 154 -13.90 -12.42 -6.84
N VAL A 155 -13.75 -11.15 -7.21
CA VAL A 155 -12.53 -10.37 -6.94
C VAL A 155 -12.84 -9.38 -5.83
N GLY A 156 -12.19 -9.56 -4.68
CA GLY A 156 -12.28 -8.62 -3.58
C GLY A 156 -11.66 -7.26 -3.93
N ALA A 157 -12.04 -6.20 -3.23
CA ALA A 157 -11.59 -4.83 -3.46
C ALA A 157 -10.12 -4.60 -3.01
N TRP A 158 -9.17 -5.38 -3.53
CA TRP A 158 -7.75 -5.40 -3.13
C TRP A 158 -7.09 -4.00 -3.10
N TRP A 159 -7.47 -3.13 -4.03
CA TRP A 159 -6.98 -1.75 -4.13
C TRP A 159 -7.36 -0.92 -2.89
N LEU A 160 -8.50 -1.21 -2.25
CA LEU A 160 -8.99 -0.49 -1.09
C LEU A 160 -8.06 -0.63 0.11
N GLY A 161 -7.46 -1.82 0.29
CA GLY A 161 -6.48 -2.06 1.34
C GLY A 161 -5.26 -1.17 1.19
N PHE A 162 -4.74 -1.04 -0.03
CA PHE A 162 -3.61 -0.17 -0.33
C PHE A 162 -3.92 1.32 -0.11
N VAL A 163 -5.13 1.77 -0.47
CA VAL A 163 -5.56 3.16 -0.23
C VAL A 163 -5.66 3.47 1.27
N ILE A 164 -6.36 2.61 2.03
CA ILE A 164 -6.53 2.80 3.48
C ILE A 164 -5.17 2.82 4.18
N LEU A 165 -4.30 1.84 3.89
CA LEU A 165 -2.97 1.77 4.49
C LEU A 165 -2.08 2.95 4.08
N GLY A 166 -2.09 3.35 2.81
CA GLY A 166 -1.32 4.49 2.33
C GLY A 166 -1.69 5.81 3.01
N ILE A 167 -3.00 6.08 3.15
CA ILE A 167 -3.51 7.28 3.83
C ILE A 167 -3.12 7.25 5.32
N MET A 168 -3.31 6.10 5.98
CA MET A 168 -2.96 5.96 7.41
C MET A 168 -1.46 6.21 7.63
N ILE A 169 -0.59 5.63 6.80
CA ILE A 169 0.86 5.84 6.90
C ILE A 169 1.22 7.33 6.75
N ILE A 170 0.65 8.02 5.75
CA ILE A 170 0.90 9.45 5.56
C ILE A 170 0.42 10.23 6.78
N PHE A 171 -0.79 9.94 7.28
CA PHE A 171 -1.37 10.60 8.43
C PHE A 171 -0.50 10.46 9.69
N PHE A 172 -0.03 9.24 10.00
CA PHE A 172 0.88 9.00 11.13
C PHE A 172 2.29 9.57 10.91
N SER A 173 2.70 9.78 9.67
CA SER A 173 4.00 10.39 9.34
C SER A 173 4.00 11.91 9.49
N LEU A 174 2.85 12.58 9.39
CA LEU A 174 2.75 14.03 9.52
C LEU A 174 3.20 14.57 10.90
N PRO A 175 2.76 14.00 12.05
CA PRO A 175 3.22 14.43 13.37
C PRO A 175 4.75 14.35 13.55
N LEU A 176 5.41 13.39 12.90
CA LEU A 176 6.86 13.22 12.99
C LEU A 176 7.64 14.38 12.36
N ILE A 177 7.04 15.14 11.43
CA ILE A 177 7.64 16.34 10.84
C ILE A 177 7.71 17.48 11.87
N ILE A 178 6.71 17.55 12.75
CA ILE A 178 6.56 18.61 13.76
C ILE A 178 7.43 18.29 15.00
N TYR A 179 7.98 17.09 15.09
CA TYR A 179 8.78 16.66 16.24
C TYR A 179 9.95 17.62 16.48
N PRO A 180 10.06 18.19 17.70
CA PRO A 180 11.04 19.23 17.99
C PRO A 180 12.45 18.67 17.79
N ARG A 181 13.21 19.43 17.00
CA ARG A 181 14.56 19.11 16.55
C ARG A 181 15.64 19.17 17.62
N GLN A 182 15.28 19.52 18.87
CA GLN A 182 16.24 19.82 19.92
C GLN A 182 16.00 18.92 21.13
N ASN A 183 17.03 18.13 21.44
CA ASN A 183 17.10 17.33 22.64
C ASN A 183 17.72 18.16 23.78
N PRO A 184 17.00 18.42 24.89
CA PRO A 184 17.52 19.21 26.02
C PRO A 184 18.72 18.56 26.74
N TYR A 185 19.04 17.31 26.43
CA TYR A 185 20.12 16.54 27.06
C TYR A 185 21.52 16.80 26.49
N GLU A 186 21.65 17.50 25.35
CA GLU A 186 22.97 17.92 24.86
C GLU A 186 23.60 19.04 25.70
N CYS A 187 22.79 19.87 26.36
CA CYS A 187 23.28 20.99 27.16
C CYS A 187 23.97 20.55 28.47
N THR A 188 23.65 19.35 29.00
CA THR A 188 24.20 18.88 30.28
C THR A 188 25.57 18.23 30.14
N LYS A 189 25.91 17.66 28.97
CA LYS A 189 27.23 17.02 28.74
C LYS A 189 28.37 18.02 28.56
N SER A 190 28.08 19.30 28.30
CA SER A 190 29.08 20.35 28.10
C SER A 190 29.51 21.07 29.38
N ILE A 191 28.95 20.71 30.55
CA ILE A 191 29.45 21.20 31.84
C ILE A 191 30.58 20.25 32.25
N PRO A 192 31.87 20.62 32.11
CA PRO A 192 32.93 19.85 32.74
C PRO A 192 32.65 19.87 34.24
N LEU A 193 32.45 18.68 34.82
CA LEU A 193 32.55 18.50 36.26
C LEU A 193 33.96 18.94 36.65
N LYS A 194 34.09 20.20 37.07
CA LYS A 194 35.31 20.75 37.66
C LYS A 194 35.49 20.06 39.00
N GLY A 195 36.17 18.92 38.97
CA GLY A 195 36.62 18.19 40.14
C GLY A 195 37.45 19.12 41.03
N LYS A 196 37.08 19.13 42.30
CA LYS A 196 37.78 19.75 43.42
C LYS A 196 38.59 18.66 44.11
#